data_AF-A0A9X0CQT1-F1
#
_entry.id   AF-A0A9X0CQT1-F1
#
_cell.length_a   1.000
_cell.length_b   1.000
_cell.length_c   1.000
_cell.angle_alpha   90.00
_cell.angle_beta   90.00
_cell.angle_gamma   90.00
#
_symmetry.space_group_name_H-M   'P 1'
#
loop_
_entity.id
_entity.type
_entity.pdbx_description
1 polymer ?
#
loop_
_entity_poly.entity_id
_entity_poly.type
_entity_poly.pdbx_seq_one_letter_code
_entity_poly.pdbx_strand_id
1 'polypeptide(L)'
;MEKFETIQSPTEKGFPSGKPPLSSLHTDFITWRGHLTKIMCTPYETRESWQMAATLYNGTIYIAEIETEENKVKRENMEERHKEMCYWGYNFESYVTSPVDKSRQNKNGAAKGEKRPCNDSEAYITVIRTRLGRHSLVFGGEVDCCAKDDQEAPANYIELKTSMKPHNYHHHHNFKRYKLIKWWAQSYLAGVPKIICGFRDYNGQVKELQTYNTLAIPRLVRDEDDLWDSSICLNLLDRFLGWVKTVVVKNGPDVVYMFSWREPFMEITVSELSDGSHRVLPDWYLESFGNTASP
;
A
#
# COMPACT_ATOMS: atom_id res chain seq x y z
N MET A 1 -12.93 -17.93 6.95
CA MET A 1 -12.74 -16.97 5.84
C MET A 1 -12.63 -15.60 6.50
N GLU A 2 -11.41 -15.22 6.89
CA GLU A 2 -11.15 -13.93 7.56
C GLU A 2 -11.32 -12.82 6.54
N LYS A 3 -12.28 -11.92 6.76
CA LYS A 3 -12.54 -10.76 5.92
C LYS A 3 -12.08 -9.52 6.67
N PHE A 4 -11.43 -8.59 5.96
CA PHE A 4 -11.26 -7.24 6.47
C PHE A 4 -12.62 -6.58 6.58
N GLU A 5 -12.99 -6.15 7.78
CA GLU A 5 -14.22 -5.39 8.01
C GLU A 5 -13.88 -3.90 7.92
N THR A 6 -14.38 -3.21 6.90
CA THR A 6 -14.25 -1.76 6.77
C THR A 6 -15.21 -1.10 7.76
N ILE A 7 -14.68 -0.28 8.67
CA ILE A 7 -15.51 0.50 9.58
C ILE A 7 -15.91 1.79 8.84
N GLN A 8 -17.19 1.95 8.52
CA GLN A 8 -17.69 3.19 7.94
C GLN A 8 -17.51 4.36 8.92
N SER A 9 -16.92 5.45 8.43
CA SER A 9 -16.81 6.70 9.17
C SER A 9 -18.21 7.31 9.40
N PRO A 10 -18.49 7.92 10.56
CA PRO A 10 -19.69 8.72 10.74
C PRO A 10 -19.73 9.86 9.72
N THR A 11 -20.88 10.06 9.07
CA THR A 11 -21.16 11.19 8.18
C THR A 11 -21.03 12.53 8.92
N GLU A 12 -20.23 13.42 8.32
CA GLU A 12 -19.95 14.84 8.60
C GLU A 12 -20.47 15.49 9.89
N LYS A 13 -19.53 16.07 10.67
CA LYS A 13 -19.71 17.41 11.28
C LYS A 13 -18.37 18.16 11.21
N GLY A 14 -18.44 19.43 10.78
CA GLY A 14 -17.31 20.31 10.50
C GLY A 14 -16.26 20.38 11.62
N PHE A 15 -15.00 20.62 11.22
CA PHE A 15 -13.87 20.71 12.14
C PHE A 15 -14.03 21.92 13.08
N PRO A 16 -14.22 21.72 14.39
CA PRO A 16 -14.15 22.81 15.36
C PRO A 16 -12.67 23.16 15.58
N SER A 17 -12.34 24.45 15.53
CA SER A 17 -11.04 24.95 16.00
C SER A 17 -10.93 24.79 17.52
N GLY A 18 -9.83 24.21 18.00
CA GLY A 18 -9.56 24.02 19.43
C GLY A 18 -9.87 22.62 19.97
N LYS A 19 -9.45 21.56 19.26
CA LYS A 19 -9.57 20.20 19.82
C LYS A 19 -8.63 20.04 21.03
N PRO A 20 -9.11 19.46 22.15
CA PRO A 20 -8.22 19.01 23.21
C PRO A 20 -7.19 18.01 22.64
N PRO A 21 -6.01 17.88 23.27
CA PRO A 21 -5.00 16.91 22.85
C PRO A 21 -5.62 15.52 22.70
N LEU A 22 -5.21 14.82 21.63
CA LEU A 22 -5.68 13.45 21.37
C LEU A 22 -5.18 12.56 22.50
N SER A 23 -6.09 11.96 23.28
CA SER A 23 -5.69 11.03 24.35
C SER A 23 -5.43 9.62 23.83
N SER A 24 -6.08 9.22 22.73
CA SER A 24 -5.91 7.94 22.06
C SER A 24 -6.48 7.98 20.64
N LEU A 25 -5.92 7.16 19.75
CA LEU A 25 -6.43 6.95 18.40
C LEU A 25 -7.39 5.74 18.30
N HIS A 26 -7.54 5.00 19.40
CA HIS A 26 -8.40 3.80 19.47
C HIS A 26 -8.13 2.80 18.34
N THR A 27 -6.86 2.60 17.99
CA THR A 27 -6.41 1.62 17.01
C THR A 27 -5.12 0.99 17.51
N ASP A 28 -4.89 -0.28 17.17
CA ASP A 28 -3.67 -0.96 17.56
C ASP A 28 -2.49 -0.54 16.68
N PHE A 29 -2.76 -0.36 15.38
CA PHE A 29 -1.72 -0.12 14.38
C PHE A 29 -2.02 1.08 13.49
N ILE A 30 -0.98 1.84 13.18
CA ILE A 30 -0.95 2.87 12.13
C ILE A 30 0.21 2.59 11.17
N THR A 31 -0.08 2.55 9.87
CA THR A 31 0.93 2.26 8.84
C THR A 31 0.48 2.69 7.45
N TRP A 32 1.21 2.26 6.41
CA TRP A 32 0.83 2.40 5.01
C TRP A 32 0.40 1.06 4.42
N ARG A 33 -0.57 1.08 3.49
CA ARG A 33 -1.04 -0.09 2.75
C ARG A 33 0.11 -0.84 2.07
N GLY A 34 1.09 -0.12 1.53
CA GLY A 34 2.27 -0.71 0.90
C GLY A 34 3.09 -1.59 1.85
N HIS A 35 3.19 -1.20 3.13
CA HIS A 35 3.93 -1.95 4.15
C HIS A 35 3.21 -3.27 4.47
N LEU A 36 1.89 -3.20 4.68
CA LEU A 36 1.05 -4.38 4.87
C LEU A 36 1.11 -5.33 3.67
N THR A 37 1.18 -4.78 2.45
CA THR A 37 1.34 -5.58 1.22
C THR A 37 2.64 -6.37 1.23
N LYS A 38 3.77 -5.73 1.59
CA LYS A 38 5.09 -6.39 1.66
C LYS A 38 5.08 -7.53 2.67
N ILE A 39 4.58 -7.25 3.88
CA ILE A 39 4.44 -8.27 4.94
C ILE A 39 3.55 -9.42 4.45
N MET A 40 2.36 -9.11 3.92
CA MET A 40 1.40 -10.12 3.47
C MET A 40 1.92 -11.00 2.32
N CYS A 41 2.80 -10.47 1.46
CA CYS A 41 3.41 -11.23 0.36
C CYS A 41 4.68 -12.00 0.77
N THR A 42 5.20 -11.80 1.99
CA THR A 42 6.47 -12.37 2.45
C THR A 42 6.61 -13.89 2.28
N PRO A 43 5.58 -14.75 2.46
CA PRO A 43 5.73 -16.20 2.29
C PRO A 43 6.18 -16.61 0.88
N TYR A 44 6.01 -15.71 -0.10
CA TYR A 44 6.29 -15.95 -1.51
C TYR A 44 7.35 -14.97 -2.07
N GLU A 45 7.94 -14.13 -1.23
CA GLU A 45 8.93 -13.12 -1.63
C GLU A 45 10.35 -13.60 -1.31
N THR A 46 11.16 -13.80 -2.35
CA THR A 46 12.52 -14.35 -2.24
C THR A 46 13.57 -13.50 -2.97
N ARG A 47 13.22 -12.26 -3.33
CA ARG A 47 14.08 -11.38 -4.15
C ARG A 47 14.27 -10.00 -3.56
N GLU A 48 13.24 -9.49 -2.88
CA GLU A 48 13.23 -8.14 -2.31
C GLU A 48 13.25 -8.22 -0.78
N SER A 49 14.31 -7.66 -0.20
CA SER A 49 14.39 -7.43 1.24
C SER A 49 13.50 -6.26 1.65
N TRP A 50 13.04 -6.27 2.90
CA TRP A 50 12.33 -5.14 3.49
C TRP A 50 12.70 -4.99 4.97
N GLN A 51 12.60 -3.75 5.46
CA GLN A 51 12.75 -3.42 6.87
C GLN A 51 11.57 -2.56 7.32
N MET A 52 11.00 -2.90 8.47
CA MET A 52 9.87 -2.19 9.07
C MET A 52 10.26 -1.74 10.48
N ALA A 53 10.41 -0.44 10.67
CA ALA A 53 10.56 0.18 11.98
C ALA A 53 9.20 0.24 12.67
N ALA A 54 9.12 -0.27 13.89
CA ALA A 54 7.93 -0.24 14.71
C ALA A 54 8.17 0.45 16.05
N THR A 55 7.27 1.36 16.45
CA THR A 55 7.36 2.09 17.72
C THR A 55 5.99 2.14 18.40
N LEU A 56 5.94 1.89 19.70
CA LEU A 56 4.73 2.05 20.51
C LEU A 56 4.70 3.47 21.11
N TYR A 57 3.63 4.21 20.82
CA TYR A 57 3.40 5.53 21.38
C TYR A 57 1.92 5.73 21.68
N ASN A 58 1.59 6.10 22.92
CA ASN A 58 0.22 6.35 23.41
C ASN A 58 -0.76 5.21 23.07
N GLY A 59 -0.30 3.98 23.27
CA GLY A 59 -1.11 2.77 23.07
C GLY A 59 -1.32 2.36 21.60
N THR A 60 -0.69 3.06 20.64
CA THR A 60 -0.73 2.71 19.21
C THR A 60 0.67 2.33 18.72
N ILE A 61 0.77 1.26 17.93
CA ILE A 61 2.02 0.83 17.28
C ILE A 61 2.06 1.42 15.87
N TYR A 62 3.07 2.24 15.60
CA TYR A 62 3.32 2.83 14.29
C TYR A 62 4.34 1.98 13.56
N ILE A 63 4.06 1.60 12.33
CA ILE A 63 4.95 0.81 11.49
C ILE A 63 5.29 1.61 10.23
N ALA A 64 6.56 1.87 9.99
CA ALA A 64 7.06 2.54 8.80
C ALA A 64 8.18 1.73 8.15
N GLU A 65 8.19 1.69 6.83
CA GLU A 65 9.28 1.07 6.09
C GLU A 65 10.57 1.91 6.18
N ILE A 66 11.69 1.22 6.41
CA ILE A 66 13.03 1.78 6.24
C ILE A 66 13.62 1.15 4.99
N GLU A 67 14.13 1.99 4.08
CA GLU A 67 14.77 1.51 2.88
C GLU A 67 16.06 0.73 3.24
N THR A 68 16.17 -0.51 2.75
CA THR A 68 17.37 -1.31 2.92
C THR A 68 18.48 -0.77 2.02
N GLU A 69 19.74 -0.93 2.44
CA GLU A 69 20.88 -0.49 1.62
C GLU A 69 20.88 -1.17 0.25
N GLU A 70 20.49 -2.45 0.18
CA GLU A 70 20.32 -3.19 -1.07
C GLU A 70 19.30 -2.53 -2.01
N ASN A 71 18.15 -2.11 -1.48
CA ASN A 71 17.11 -1.46 -2.27
C ASN A 71 17.52 -0.04 -2.69
N LYS A 72 18.22 0.69 -1.81
CA LYS A 72 18.79 1.99 -2.14
C LYS A 72 19.80 1.89 -3.28
N VAL A 73 20.75 0.95 -3.21
CA VAL A 73 21.72 0.69 -4.28
C VAL A 73 21.02 0.30 -5.58
N LYS A 74 20.00 -0.55 -5.54
CA LYS A 74 19.20 -0.91 -6.73
C LYS A 74 18.49 0.30 -7.33
N ARG A 75 17.95 1.21 -6.49
CA ARG A 75 17.26 2.43 -6.93
C ARG A 75 18.23 3.44 -7.55
N GLU A 76 19.38 3.67 -6.92
CA GLU A 76 20.40 4.60 -7.41
C GLU A 76 21.05 4.12 -8.73
N ASN A 77 21.19 2.79 -8.89
CA ASN A 77 21.75 2.18 -10.09
C ASN A 77 20.67 1.66 -11.06
N MET A 78 19.45 2.20 -10.99
CA MET A 78 18.36 1.77 -11.87
C MET A 78 18.69 2.07 -13.34
N GLU A 79 18.66 1.04 -14.17
CA GLU A 79 18.85 1.18 -15.62
C GLU A 79 17.80 2.10 -16.25
N GLU A 80 18.19 2.84 -17.28
CA GLU A 80 17.31 3.81 -17.95
C GLU A 80 16.03 3.17 -18.48
N ARG A 81 16.15 1.94 -19.00
CA ARG A 81 15.02 1.15 -19.47
C ARG A 81 13.99 0.87 -18.37
N HIS A 82 14.43 0.65 -17.12
CA HIS A 82 13.54 0.46 -15.98
C HIS A 82 12.87 1.77 -15.57
N LYS A 83 13.58 2.90 -15.61
CA LYS A 83 13.00 4.23 -15.37
C LYS A 83 11.89 4.55 -16.37
N GLU A 84 12.11 4.24 -17.66
CA GLU A 84 11.08 4.37 -18.68
C GLU A 84 9.85 3.50 -18.34
N MET A 85 10.05 2.26 -17.87
CA MET A 85 8.93 1.40 -17.47
C MET A 85 8.15 1.94 -16.28
N CYS A 86 8.81 2.60 -15.32
CA CYS A 86 8.14 3.32 -14.24
C CYS A 86 7.29 4.47 -14.80
N TYR A 87 7.87 5.30 -15.67
CA TYR A 87 7.16 6.38 -16.34
C TYR A 87 5.94 5.88 -17.14
N TRP A 88 6.03 4.72 -17.79
CA TRP A 88 4.91 4.15 -18.54
C TRP A 88 3.69 3.83 -17.67
N GLY A 89 3.90 3.50 -16.38
CA GLY A 89 2.80 3.33 -15.42
C GLY A 89 2.01 4.62 -15.24
N TYR A 90 2.68 5.66 -14.76
CA TYR A 90 2.06 6.96 -14.54
C TYR A 90 1.50 7.58 -15.82
N ASN A 91 2.21 7.44 -16.94
CA ASN A 91 1.73 7.92 -18.23
C ASN A 91 0.44 7.17 -18.63
N PHE A 92 0.35 5.85 -18.41
CA PHE A 92 -0.88 5.09 -18.66
C PHE A 92 -2.06 5.63 -17.86
N GLU A 93 -1.88 5.93 -16.57
CA GLU A 93 -2.90 6.55 -15.72
C GLU A 93 -3.41 7.86 -16.33
N SER A 94 -2.51 8.72 -16.81
CA SER A 94 -2.88 9.98 -17.47
C SER A 94 -3.71 9.78 -18.75
N TYR A 95 -3.53 8.67 -19.48
CA TYR A 95 -4.29 8.36 -20.70
C TYR A 95 -5.69 7.83 -20.40
N VAL A 96 -5.87 7.10 -19.29
CA VAL A 96 -7.12 6.38 -19.01
C VAL A 96 -7.98 7.04 -17.93
N THR A 97 -7.51 8.14 -17.34
CA THR A 97 -8.24 8.92 -16.34
C THR A 97 -8.63 10.30 -16.87
N SER A 98 -9.63 10.89 -16.23
CA SER A 98 -10.03 12.29 -16.49
C SER A 98 -10.66 12.87 -15.22
N PRO A 99 -10.54 14.19 -14.97
CA PRO A 99 -11.23 14.83 -13.87
C PRO A 99 -12.75 14.59 -13.93
N VAL A 100 -13.36 14.26 -12.79
CA VAL A 100 -14.80 14.01 -12.67
C VAL A 100 -15.59 15.30 -12.93
N ASP A 101 -15.15 16.43 -12.36
CA ASP A 101 -15.73 17.74 -12.59
C ASP A 101 -15.12 18.42 -13.82
N LYS A 102 -15.90 18.52 -14.89
CA LYS A 102 -15.50 19.21 -16.13
C LYS A 102 -15.31 20.71 -15.95
N SER A 103 -15.81 21.32 -14.86
CA SER A 103 -15.57 22.74 -14.55
C SER A 103 -14.10 23.02 -14.20
N ARG A 104 -13.36 22.00 -13.74
CA ARG A 104 -11.91 21.99 -13.51
C ARG A 104 -11.08 21.61 -14.73
N GLN A 105 -11.72 21.27 -15.86
CA GLN A 105 -10.99 21.32 -17.13
C GLN A 105 -10.72 22.80 -17.40
N ASN A 106 -9.45 23.19 -17.33
CA ASN A 106 -9.01 24.55 -17.63
C ASN A 106 -9.75 25.08 -18.88
N LYS A 107 -10.52 26.18 -18.69
CA LYS A 107 -11.04 27.00 -19.79
C LYS A 107 -9.92 27.65 -20.62
N ASN A 108 -8.67 27.48 -20.20
CA ASN A 108 -7.48 27.87 -20.95
C ASN A 108 -7.16 26.79 -21.99
N GLY A 109 -7.92 26.79 -23.08
CA GLY A 109 -7.41 26.56 -24.44
C GLY A 109 -6.64 25.28 -24.76
N ALA A 110 -6.48 24.31 -23.86
CA ALA A 110 -5.83 23.06 -24.16
C ALA A 110 -6.69 22.31 -25.18
N ALA A 111 -6.28 22.40 -26.45
CA ALA A 111 -6.92 21.67 -27.52
C ALA A 111 -7.01 20.19 -27.13
N LYS A 112 -8.08 19.50 -27.55
CA LYS A 112 -8.15 18.03 -27.48
C LYS A 112 -6.83 17.46 -28.03
N GLY A 113 -5.95 16.97 -27.16
CA GLY A 113 -4.65 16.42 -27.55
C GLY A 113 -3.40 17.04 -26.91
N GLU A 114 -3.49 18.11 -26.11
CA GLU A 114 -2.34 18.56 -25.32
C GLU A 114 -2.02 17.54 -24.21
N LYS A 115 -0.88 16.87 -24.37
CA LYS A 115 -0.34 15.93 -23.37
C LYS A 115 0.04 16.74 -22.14
N ARG A 116 -0.69 16.56 -21.03
CA ARG A 116 -0.23 17.06 -19.74
C ARG A 116 1.06 16.33 -19.38
N PRO A 117 2.11 17.03 -18.93
CA PRO A 117 3.28 16.36 -18.40
C PRO A 117 2.85 15.49 -17.21
N CYS A 118 3.41 14.28 -17.15
CA CYS A 118 3.18 13.37 -16.04
C CYS A 118 3.76 13.98 -14.76
N ASN A 119 2.97 14.05 -13.70
CA ASN A 119 3.40 14.53 -12.39
C ASN A 119 3.23 13.41 -11.36
N ASP A 120 4.32 12.78 -10.96
CA ASP A 120 4.35 11.70 -9.98
C ASP A 120 4.33 12.19 -8.52
N SER A 121 4.27 13.52 -8.30
CA SER A 121 4.08 14.10 -6.97
C SER A 121 2.59 14.23 -6.59
N GLU A 122 1.67 14.11 -7.55
CA GLU A 122 0.23 14.12 -7.28
C GLU A 122 -0.23 12.74 -6.86
N ALA A 123 -0.79 12.63 -5.66
CA ALA A 123 -1.36 11.38 -5.15
C ALA A 123 -2.70 11.65 -4.46
N TYR A 124 -3.65 10.74 -4.65
CA TYR A 124 -4.87 10.68 -3.85
C TYR A 124 -4.76 9.54 -2.84
N ILE A 125 -4.74 9.88 -1.55
CA ILE A 125 -4.62 8.91 -0.47
C ILE A 125 -5.98 8.71 0.19
N THR A 126 -6.48 7.47 0.16
CA THR A 126 -7.59 7.05 1.00
C THR A 126 -7.06 6.59 2.37
N VAL A 127 -7.73 6.97 3.45
CA VAL A 127 -7.43 6.49 4.81
C VAL A 127 -8.46 5.44 5.18
N ILE A 128 -8.00 4.24 5.50
CA ILE A 128 -8.86 3.08 5.75
C ILE A 128 -8.73 2.67 7.21
N ARG A 129 -9.88 2.51 7.88
CA ARG A 129 -9.96 1.89 9.20
C ARG A 129 -10.61 0.53 9.07
N THR A 130 -9.91 -0.50 9.53
CA THR A 130 -10.37 -1.88 9.40
C THR A 130 -9.83 -2.76 10.53
N ARG A 131 -10.13 -4.06 10.46
CA ARG A 131 -9.66 -5.08 11.39
C ARG A 131 -9.23 -6.32 10.62
N LEU A 132 -8.09 -6.89 11.00
CA LEU A 132 -7.66 -8.24 10.63
C LEU A 132 -7.61 -9.08 11.90
N GLY A 133 -8.41 -10.15 11.97
CA GLY A 133 -8.53 -10.96 13.19
C GLY A 133 -8.86 -10.10 14.42
N ARG A 134 -7.91 -10.02 15.36
CA ARG A 134 -8.05 -9.20 16.58
C ARG A 134 -7.35 -7.84 16.53
N HIS A 135 -6.80 -7.47 15.37
CA HIS A 135 -5.93 -6.31 15.19
C HIS A 135 -6.67 -5.19 14.48
N SER A 136 -6.90 -4.08 15.19
CA SER A 136 -7.44 -2.84 14.60
C SER A 136 -6.33 -2.08 13.87
N LEU A 137 -6.63 -1.64 12.65
CA LEU A 137 -5.69 -1.06 11.71
C LEU A 137 -6.25 0.26 11.17
N VAL A 138 -5.39 1.28 11.13
CA VAL A 138 -5.60 2.48 10.31
C VAL A 138 -4.41 2.59 9.35
N PHE A 139 -4.67 2.72 8.07
CA PHE A 139 -3.59 2.92 7.10
C PHE A 139 -3.99 3.81 5.94
N GLY A 140 -3.02 4.56 5.41
CA GLY A 140 -3.14 5.27 4.16
C GLY A 140 -2.84 4.35 2.98
N GLY A 141 -3.55 4.53 1.87
CA GLY A 141 -3.26 3.88 0.60
C GLY A 141 -3.55 4.81 -0.57
N GLU A 142 -2.62 4.90 -1.51
CA GLU A 142 -2.86 5.57 -2.78
C GLU A 142 -3.91 4.80 -3.60
N VAL A 143 -4.77 5.55 -4.28
CA VAL A 143 -5.80 5.06 -5.19
C VAL A 143 -5.72 5.84 -6.50
N ASP A 144 -5.61 5.13 -7.61
CA ASP A 144 -5.34 5.73 -8.91
C ASP A 144 -6.55 6.49 -9.47
N CYS A 145 -7.75 5.90 -9.40
CA CYS A 145 -8.97 6.58 -9.84
C CYS A 145 -10.25 5.96 -9.26
N CYS A 146 -11.39 6.58 -9.57
CA CYS A 146 -12.72 6.04 -9.30
C CYS A 146 -13.57 5.95 -10.58
N ALA A 147 -14.51 5.01 -10.59
CA ALA A 147 -15.57 4.95 -11.57
C ALA A 147 -16.53 6.15 -11.40
N LYS A 148 -17.23 6.49 -12.48
CA LYS A 148 -18.28 7.54 -12.47
C LYS A 148 -19.63 7.03 -11.97
N ASP A 149 -19.70 5.81 -11.46
CA ASP A 149 -20.94 5.22 -10.98
C ASP A 149 -21.32 5.75 -9.58
N ASP A 150 -22.57 5.54 -9.20
CA ASP A 150 -23.14 6.03 -7.93
C ASP A 150 -22.65 5.25 -6.70
N GLN A 151 -21.59 4.42 -6.84
CA GLN A 151 -21.03 3.69 -5.71
C GLN A 151 -20.16 4.62 -4.86
N GLU A 152 -20.20 4.44 -3.54
CA GLU A 152 -19.32 5.16 -2.63
C GLU A 152 -17.94 4.49 -2.53
N ALA A 153 -16.96 5.27 -2.11
CA ALA A 153 -15.65 4.75 -1.76
C ALA A 153 -15.75 3.71 -0.62
N PRO A 154 -14.97 2.60 -0.65
CA PRO A 154 -13.98 2.25 -1.67
C PRO A 154 -14.55 1.43 -2.85
N ALA A 155 -15.86 1.18 -2.90
CA ALA A 155 -16.46 0.31 -3.92
C ALA A 155 -16.38 0.89 -5.35
N ASN A 156 -16.30 2.20 -5.49
CA ASN A 156 -16.08 2.85 -6.79
C ASN A 156 -14.60 2.97 -7.20
N TYR A 157 -13.64 2.56 -6.36
CA TYR A 157 -12.22 2.69 -6.68
C TYR A 157 -11.77 1.69 -7.77
N ILE A 158 -10.77 2.10 -8.54
CA ILE A 158 -10.12 1.29 -9.57
C ILE A 158 -8.61 1.46 -9.45
N GLU A 159 -7.90 0.33 -9.42
CA GLU A 159 -6.44 0.28 -9.54
C GLU A 159 -6.05 0.13 -11.02
N LEU A 160 -5.04 0.85 -11.46
CA LEU A 160 -4.49 0.85 -12.81
C LEU A 160 -3.10 0.23 -12.79
N LYS A 161 -2.84 -0.68 -13.72
CA LYS A 161 -1.53 -1.35 -13.85
C LYS A 161 -1.10 -1.39 -15.30
N THR A 162 0.20 -1.49 -15.53
CA THR A 162 0.73 -1.90 -16.84
C THR A 162 1.55 -3.18 -16.72
N SER A 163 1.51 -3.99 -17.76
CA SER A 163 2.33 -5.21 -17.84
C SER A 163 2.59 -5.58 -19.29
N MET A 164 3.62 -6.38 -19.53
CA MET A 164 3.67 -7.15 -20.78
C MET A 164 2.60 -8.24 -20.75
N LYS A 165 1.98 -8.51 -21.90
CA LYS A 165 1.08 -9.66 -22.03
C LYS A 165 1.91 -10.95 -21.89
N PRO A 166 1.49 -11.92 -21.08
CA PRO A 166 2.09 -13.25 -21.12
C PRO A 166 1.75 -13.94 -22.45
N HIS A 167 2.72 -14.63 -23.06
CA HIS A 167 2.58 -15.24 -24.39
C HIS A 167 2.76 -16.77 -24.38
N ASN A 168 3.30 -17.32 -23.31
CA ASN A 168 3.57 -18.75 -23.15
C ASN A 168 3.28 -19.17 -21.70
N TYR A 169 3.22 -20.48 -21.47
CA TYR A 169 2.91 -21.06 -20.16
C TYR A 169 3.79 -20.49 -19.03
N HIS A 170 5.11 -20.44 -19.23
CA HIS A 170 6.06 -19.93 -18.24
C HIS A 170 5.83 -18.44 -17.93
N HIS A 171 5.53 -17.61 -18.93
CA HIS A 171 5.20 -16.20 -18.71
C HIS A 171 3.89 -16.05 -17.94
N HIS A 172 2.88 -16.88 -18.23
CA HIS A 172 1.62 -16.88 -17.50
C HIS A 172 1.83 -17.28 -16.04
N HIS A 173 2.59 -18.34 -15.80
CA HIS A 173 2.95 -18.80 -14.46
C HIS A 173 3.69 -17.70 -13.69
N ASN A 174 4.73 -17.08 -14.27
CA ASN A 174 5.47 -16.01 -13.60
C ASN A 174 4.63 -14.76 -13.34
N PHE A 175 3.73 -14.40 -14.27
CA PHE A 175 2.78 -13.31 -14.06
C PHE A 175 1.89 -13.59 -12.85
N LYS A 176 1.32 -14.79 -12.76
CA LYS A 176 0.49 -15.23 -11.63
C LYS A 176 1.28 -15.28 -10.33
N ARG A 177 2.46 -15.91 -10.34
CA ARG A 177 3.31 -16.14 -9.16
C ARG A 177 3.83 -14.85 -8.54
N TYR A 178 4.36 -13.93 -9.36
CA TYR A 178 5.13 -12.79 -8.85
C TYR A 178 4.39 -11.46 -8.93
N LYS A 179 3.52 -11.26 -9.92
CA LYS A 179 2.86 -9.97 -10.15
C LYS A 179 1.44 -9.94 -9.59
N LEU A 180 0.67 -10.99 -9.88
CA LEU A 180 -0.74 -11.04 -9.54
C LEU A 180 -0.99 -11.13 -8.03
N ILE A 181 -0.06 -11.74 -7.26
CA ILE A 181 -0.07 -11.69 -5.79
C ILE A 181 0.03 -10.25 -5.27
N LYS A 182 0.97 -9.45 -5.78
CA LYS A 182 1.19 -8.06 -5.35
C LYS A 182 -0.03 -7.21 -5.71
N TRP A 183 -0.60 -7.41 -6.90
CA TRP A 183 -1.83 -6.72 -7.33
C TRP A 183 -3.02 -7.06 -6.43
N TRP A 184 -3.28 -8.35 -6.21
CA TRP A 184 -4.33 -8.79 -5.30
C TRP A 184 -4.13 -8.20 -3.91
N ALA A 185 -2.93 -8.31 -3.35
CA ALA A 185 -2.61 -7.86 -2.01
C ALA A 185 -2.88 -6.35 -1.82
N GLN A 186 -2.39 -5.53 -2.76
CA GLN A 186 -2.57 -4.08 -2.73
C GLN A 186 -4.04 -3.67 -2.78
N SER A 187 -4.79 -4.22 -3.73
CA SER A 187 -6.18 -3.85 -3.94
C SER A 187 -7.11 -4.46 -2.88
N TYR A 188 -6.83 -5.69 -2.41
CA TYR A 188 -7.61 -6.36 -1.37
C TYR A 188 -7.55 -5.59 -0.05
N LEU A 189 -6.35 -5.19 0.39
CA LEU A 189 -6.17 -4.38 1.60
C LEU A 189 -6.89 -3.03 1.51
N ALA A 190 -6.89 -2.41 0.35
CA ALA A 190 -7.53 -1.11 0.14
C ALA A 190 -9.06 -1.20 -0.11
N GLY A 191 -9.62 -2.41 -0.20
CA GLY A 191 -11.02 -2.63 -0.57
C GLY A 191 -11.34 -2.24 -2.03
N VAL A 192 -10.33 -2.11 -2.89
CA VAL A 192 -10.47 -1.74 -4.30
C VAL A 192 -10.96 -2.95 -5.09
N PRO A 193 -12.16 -2.93 -5.69
CA PRO A 193 -12.77 -4.12 -6.28
C PRO A 193 -12.26 -4.48 -7.68
N LYS A 194 -11.69 -3.52 -8.41
CA LYS A 194 -11.29 -3.68 -9.82
C LYS A 194 -9.85 -3.23 -10.03
N ILE A 195 -9.13 -4.03 -10.82
CA ILE A 195 -7.80 -3.70 -11.34
C ILE A 195 -7.88 -3.72 -12.86
N ILE A 196 -7.50 -2.63 -13.53
CA ILE A 196 -7.43 -2.56 -14.99
C ILE A 196 -5.96 -2.56 -15.40
N CYS A 197 -5.55 -3.62 -16.10
CA CYS A 197 -4.21 -3.74 -16.65
C CYS A 197 -4.18 -3.33 -18.12
N GLY A 198 -3.36 -2.33 -18.45
CA GLY A 198 -2.91 -2.08 -19.82
C GLY A 198 -1.76 -3.03 -20.20
N PHE A 199 -2.04 -3.99 -21.07
CA PHE A 199 -1.01 -4.84 -21.65
C PHE A 199 -0.29 -4.13 -22.78
N ARG A 200 0.99 -3.85 -22.55
CA ARG A 200 1.88 -3.16 -23.48
C ARG A 200 2.84 -4.12 -24.19
N ASP A 201 3.30 -3.69 -25.35
CA ASP A 201 4.41 -4.33 -26.07
C ASP A 201 5.78 -3.91 -25.50
N TYR A 202 6.86 -4.37 -26.16
CA TYR A 202 8.24 -4.05 -25.79
C TYR A 202 8.59 -2.57 -25.97
N ASN A 203 7.83 -1.83 -26.78
CA ASN A 203 8.02 -0.40 -27.06
C ASN A 203 7.18 0.48 -26.12
N GLY A 204 6.48 -0.11 -25.15
CA GLY A 204 5.69 0.62 -24.16
C GLY A 204 4.30 1.03 -24.63
N GLN A 205 3.87 0.57 -25.81
CA GLN A 205 2.54 0.89 -26.32
C GLN A 205 1.51 -0.10 -25.78
N VAL A 206 0.51 0.38 -25.06
CA VAL A 206 -0.63 -0.44 -24.60
C VAL A 206 -1.45 -0.88 -25.81
N LYS A 207 -1.66 -2.19 -25.95
CA LYS A 207 -2.40 -2.82 -27.05
C LYS A 207 -3.74 -3.40 -26.60
N GLU A 208 -3.89 -3.70 -25.31
CA GLU A 208 -5.06 -4.37 -24.76
C GLU A 208 -5.30 -3.93 -23.32
N LEU A 209 -6.57 -3.84 -22.94
CA LEU A 209 -6.99 -3.64 -21.56
C LEU A 209 -7.63 -4.92 -21.03
N GLN A 210 -7.21 -5.36 -19.85
CA GLN A 210 -7.85 -6.46 -19.15
C GLN A 210 -8.26 -6.02 -17.75
N THR A 211 -9.51 -6.30 -17.39
CA THR A 211 -10.02 -6.06 -16.03
C THR A 211 -9.92 -7.33 -15.19
N TYR A 212 -9.44 -7.20 -13.97
CA TYR A 212 -9.43 -8.22 -12.93
C TYR A 212 -10.33 -7.78 -11.79
N ASN A 213 -11.23 -8.66 -11.35
CA ASN A 213 -11.95 -8.48 -10.10
C ASN A 213 -11.06 -8.95 -8.95
N THR A 214 -10.74 -8.06 -8.01
CA THR A 214 -9.81 -8.32 -6.91
C THR A 214 -10.15 -9.59 -6.14
N LEU A 215 -11.43 -9.81 -5.83
CA LEU A 215 -11.88 -10.98 -5.06
C LEU A 215 -11.88 -12.28 -5.87
N ALA A 216 -11.85 -12.19 -7.20
CA ALA A 216 -11.74 -13.35 -8.08
C ALA A 216 -10.29 -13.78 -8.31
N ILE A 217 -9.30 -12.91 -8.07
CA ILE A 217 -7.89 -13.18 -8.36
C ILE A 217 -7.37 -14.46 -7.69
N PRO A 218 -7.62 -14.74 -6.39
CA PRO A 218 -7.14 -15.97 -5.77
C PRO A 218 -7.69 -17.26 -6.42
N ARG A 219 -8.82 -17.19 -7.13
CA ARG A 219 -9.35 -18.34 -7.87
C ARG A 219 -8.59 -18.63 -9.15
N LEU A 220 -7.88 -17.65 -9.71
CA LEU A 220 -7.08 -17.80 -10.93
C LEU A 220 -5.79 -18.60 -10.73
N VAL A 221 -5.42 -18.86 -9.46
CA VAL A 221 -4.16 -19.50 -9.06
C VAL A 221 -4.38 -20.74 -8.18
N ARG A 222 -5.63 -21.04 -7.79
CA ARG A 222 -5.97 -22.05 -6.78
C ARG A 222 -5.57 -23.47 -7.17
N ASP A 223 -5.78 -23.82 -8.43
CA ASP A 223 -5.64 -25.19 -8.94
C ASP A 223 -4.31 -25.37 -9.71
N GLU A 224 -3.36 -24.45 -9.52
CA GLU A 224 -2.03 -24.50 -10.14
C GLU A 224 -0.97 -24.73 -9.06
N ASP A 225 -0.14 -25.74 -9.29
CA ASP A 225 0.98 -26.06 -8.41
C ASP A 225 1.98 -24.90 -8.33
N ASP A 226 2.69 -24.79 -7.20
CA ASP A 226 3.71 -23.78 -6.96
C ASP A 226 3.23 -22.32 -7.13
N LEU A 227 1.97 -22.03 -6.88
CA LEU A 227 1.45 -20.66 -6.75
C LEU A 227 1.12 -20.30 -5.30
N TRP A 228 0.70 -19.06 -5.11
CA TRP A 228 0.41 -18.48 -3.79
C TRP A 228 -1.02 -18.74 -3.34
N ASP A 229 -1.22 -18.84 -2.02
CA ASP A 229 -2.52 -18.99 -1.38
C ASP A 229 -2.83 -17.72 -0.57
N SER A 230 -3.97 -17.09 -0.88
CA SER A 230 -4.43 -15.88 -0.18
C SER A 230 -4.56 -16.07 1.34
N SER A 231 -4.89 -17.28 1.80
CA SER A 231 -5.04 -17.62 3.21
C SER A 231 -3.68 -17.66 3.90
N ILE A 232 -2.62 -18.14 3.23
CA ILE A 232 -1.26 -18.13 3.76
C ILE A 232 -0.79 -16.68 3.94
N CYS A 233 -1.04 -15.83 2.93
CA CYS A 233 -0.77 -14.41 3.00
C CYS A 233 -1.46 -13.72 4.21
N LEU A 234 -2.77 -13.95 4.38
CA LEU A 234 -3.54 -13.34 5.47
C LEU A 234 -3.13 -13.87 6.84
N ASN A 235 -2.93 -15.19 6.96
CA ASN A 235 -2.48 -15.82 8.20
C ASN A 235 -1.09 -15.31 8.61
N LEU A 236 -0.18 -15.09 7.66
CA LEU A 236 1.11 -14.48 7.99
C LEU A 236 0.90 -13.07 8.54
N LEU A 237 0.10 -12.23 7.87
CA LEU A 237 -0.12 -10.86 8.32
C LEU A 237 -0.76 -10.81 9.72
N ASP A 238 -1.79 -11.63 9.99
CA ASP A 238 -2.41 -11.73 11.32
C ASP A 238 -1.40 -12.15 12.39
N ARG A 239 -0.61 -13.22 12.13
CA ARG A 239 0.42 -13.69 13.05
C ARG A 239 1.54 -12.68 13.27
N PHE A 240 1.96 -11.98 12.21
CA PHE A 240 2.96 -10.92 12.29
C PHE A 240 2.47 -9.79 13.19
N LEU A 241 1.26 -9.28 12.98
CA LEU A 241 0.67 -8.25 13.85
C LEU A 241 0.51 -8.75 15.29
N GLY A 242 0.13 -10.02 15.47
CA GLY A 242 0.15 -10.71 16.76
C GLY A 242 1.50 -10.66 17.45
N TRP A 243 2.55 -11.03 16.73
CA TRP A 243 3.91 -11.05 17.23
C TRP A 243 4.45 -9.64 17.53
N VAL A 244 4.18 -8.66 16.67
CA VAL A 244 4.56 -7.25 16.89
C VAL A 244 4.03 -6.75 18.23
N LYS A 245 2.77 -7.03 18.59
CA LYS A 245 2.21 -6.64 19.90
C LYS A 245 2.94 -7.27 21.10
N THR A 246 3.56 -8.45 20.93
CA THR A 246 4.30 -9.12 22.01
C THR A 246 5.73 -8.61 22.15
N VAL A 247 6.29 -8.03 21.10
CA VAL A 247 7.69 -7.56 21.07
C VAL A 247 7.77 -6.06 21.33
N VAL A 248 6.90 -5.27 20.70
CA VAL A 248 6.89 -3.80 20.78
C VAL A 248 6.14 -3.34 22.03
N VAL A 249 6.79 -3.48 23.18
CA VAL A 249 6.16 -3.28 24.50
C VAL A 249 6.62 -2.00 25.21
N LYS A 250 7.78 -1.45 24.85
CA LYS A 250 8.31 -0.22 25.45
C LYS A 250 7.64 0.98 24.79
N ASN A 251 6.90 1.76 25.59
CA ASN A 251 6.27 2.99 25.13
C ASN A 251 7.30 4.13 25.08
N GLY A 252 7.44 4.76 23.93
CA GLY A 252 8.33 5.90 23.75
C GLY A 252 8.74 6.06 22.29
N PRO A 253 8.80 7.29 21.76
CA PRO A 253 9.05 7.53 20.35
C PRO A 253 10.47 7.16 19.90
N ASP A 254 11.42 7.06 20.84
CA ASP A 254 12.84 6.84 20.56
C ASP A 254 13.27 5.36 20.65
N VAL A 255 12.33 4.48 21.04
CA VAL A 255 12.53 3.02 20.98
C VAL A 255 11.94 2.50 19.68
N VAL A 256 12.80 1.91 18.86
CA VAL A 256 12.43 1.35 17.56
C VAL A 256 12.71 -0.14 17.54
N TYR A 257 11.72 -0.93 17.13
CA TYR A 257 11.87 -2.35 16.86
C TYR A 257 11.94 -2.54 15.35
N MET A 258 13.10 -2.96 14.86
CA MET A 258 13.35 -3.16 13.43
C MET A 258 13.04 -4.60 13.04
N PHE A 259 11.95 -4.82 12.32
CA PHE A 259 11.62 -6.10 11.72
C PHE A 259 12.28 -6.21 10.34
N SER A 260 13.01 -7.29 10.07
CA SER A 260 13.79 -7.45 8.85
C SER A 260 13.49 -8.77 8.15
N TRP A 261 13.17 -8.69 6.85
CA TRP A 261 13.15 -9.81 5.91
C TRP A 261 14.25 -9.60 4.89
N ARG A 262 15.21 -10.53 4.84
CA ARG A 262 16.38 -10.44 3.97
C ARG A 262 16.90 -11.82 3.63
N GLU A 263 17.85 -11.90 2.70
CA GLU A 263 18.56 -13.14 2.37
C GLU A 263 19.04 -13.86 3.65
N PRO A 264 18.83 -15.18 3.81
CA PRO A 264 18.37 -16.16 2.82
C PRO A 264 16.85 -16.29 2.64
N PHE A 265 16.05 -15.31 3.09
CA PHE A 265 14.59 -15.29 2.97
C PHE A 265 13.91 -16.48 3.66
N MET A 266 14.35 -16.75 4.89
CA MET A 266 13.87 -17.88 5.69
C MET A 266 13.02 -17.46 6.89
N GLU A 267 13.35 -16.34 7.53
CA GLU A 267 12.65 -15.86 8.72
C GLU A 267 12.62 -14.33 8.78
N ILE A 268 11.61 -13.80 9.47
CA ILE A 268 11.56 -12.39 9.85
C ILE A 268 12.26 -12.26 11.19
N THR A 269 13.32 -11.44 11.23
CA THR A 269 14.07 -11.17 12.46
C THR A 269 13.65 -9.84 13.07
N VAL A 270 13.92 -9.64 14.37
CA VAL A 270 13.66 -8.36 15.05
C VAL A 270 14.85 -7.94 15.90
N SER A 271 15.20 -6.66 15.86
CA SER A 271 16.19 -6.04 16.74
C SER A 271 15.62 -4.76 17.37
N GLU A 272 15.90 -4.54 18.65
CA GLU A 272 15.55 -3.30 19.34
C GLU A 272 16.69 -2.28 19.18
N LEU A 273 16.36 -1.06 18.78
CA LEU A 273 17.25 0.09 18.64
C LEU A 273 16.79 1.17 19.63
N SER A 274 17.71 1.70 20.43
CA SER A 274 17.42 2.70 21.47
C SER A 274 18.32 3.94 21.39
N ASP A 275 18.97 4.14 20.24
CA ASP A 275 19.86 5.27 19.97
C ASP A 275 19.15 6.46 19.28
N GLY A 276 17.82 6.39 19.14
CA GLY A 276 17.02 7.38 18.43
C GLY A 276 17.12 7.31 16.90
N SER A 277 17.89 6.36 16.35
CA SER A 277 17.94 6.13 14.91
C SER A 277 16.60 5.60 14.38
N HIS A 278 16.30 5.89 13.12
CA HIS A 278 15.10 5.39 12.43
C HIS A 278 13.78 5.69 13.13
N ARG A 279 13.74 6.79 13.90
CA ARG A 279 12.54 7.28 14.57
C ARG A 279 11.37 7.41 13.60
N VAL A 280 10.25 6.78 13.93
CA VAL A 280 9.05 6.73 13.06
C VAL A 280 8.23 8.02 13.16
N LEU A 281 8.18 8.62 14.36
CA LEU A 281 7.29 9.74 14.66
C LEU A 281 8.06 11.08 14.68
N PRO A 282 7.61 12.09 13.92
CA PRO A 282 8.22 13.42 13.94
C PRO A 282 7.79 14.23 15.17
N ASP A 283 8.60 15.20 15.58
CA ASP A 283 8.36 16.00 16.80
C ASP A 283 7.00 16.72 16.79
N TRP A 284 6.63 17.35 15.67
CA TRP A 284 5.34 18.05 15.54
C TRP A 284 4.14 17.13 15.81
N TYR A 285 4.27 15.82 15.54
CA TYR A 285 3.21 14.85 15.81
C TYR A 285 3.14 14.54 17.31
N LEU A 286 4.29 14.35 17.95
CA LEU A 286 4.38 14.09 19.39
C LEU A 286 3.84 15.27 20.22
N GLU A 287 4.15 16.49 19.79
CA GLU A 287 3.62 17.73 20.39
C GLU A 287 2.09 17.81 20.35
N SER A 288 1.45 17.20 19.33
CA SER A 288 -0.02 17.18 19.22
C SER A 288 -0.70 16.33 20.30
N PHE A 289 0.03 15.40 20.93
CA PHE A 289 -0.42 14.63 22.10
C PHE A 289 0.02 15.30 23.42
N GLY A 290 1.10 16.08 23.39
CA GLY A 290 1.75 16.69 24.57
C GLY A 290 1.15 18.01 25.07
N ASN A 291 0.20 18.64 24.35
CA ASN A 291 -0.51 19.85 24.82
C ASN A 291 -1.56 19.59 25.92
N THR A 292 -1.38 18.54 26.71
CA THR A 292 -2.01 18.45 28.03
C THR A 292 -1.26 19.38 28.97
N ALA A 293 -1.81 20.58 29.19
CA ALA A 293 -1.38 21.44 30.28
C ALA A 293 -1.25 20.60 31.56
N SER A 294 -0.06 20.57 32.15
CA SER A 294 0.12 20.15 33.53
C SER A 294 -0.84 20.97 34.42
N PRO A 295 -1.56 20.35 35.36
CA PRO A 295 -2.38 21.08 36.32
C PRO A 295 -1.55 22.02 37.20
#